data_AF-A0A4P5XBR6-F1
#
_entry.id   AF-A0A4P5XBR6-F1
#
_cell.length_a   1.000
_cell.length_b   1.000
_cell.length_c   1.000
_cell.angle_alpha   90.00
_cell.angle_beta   90.00
_cell.angle_gamma   90.00
#
_symmetry.space_group_name_H-M   'P 1'
#
loop_
_entity.id
_entity.type
_entity.pdbx_description
1 polymer ?
#
loop_
_entity_poly.entity_id
_entity_poly.type
_entity_poly.pdbx_seq_one_letter_code
_entity_poly.pdbx_strand_id
1 'polypeptide(L)'
;MVAITLIALLALVLAQPGKRGDTDFNKDGITDSRDAMMFDHVISGGECETCDSIDFNRDDVFPSDADTQEFYAALLGTHETDPVRLGAGENGFTPVILQRGGFEAFVAPPPTGDDANPGTREKPKASIAGVMKGWREPRHGVIYYMEGTYEYAIRGQYEQIPFGGISRELPLTLAADPQARERPLIRVPENESFALRIADSSHVRVQGLAFDCVENQQAVIDIAGTVDDILIEDCLMKGGSVGVRVQGLDQRVGTVTVRRNIIEGQRNVESHSQGVYVSNAQRVTIEDNVFWSNGSRDTFCQGMYLVHDSLSERVVRRNWIGDPGFAGVQARGGTYEVHHNVFDRCGNALGIGHPMGFGHDATGEFYENVILNPKAPGWGIALQNMNQTVVRDNMLFAPEGVGYMFIRENPSVGGDVRNNRGYGFEKFLEISNPAATSEKFADNGNVLFRAVEIPKVPWNVLRARAMRQWGYDHDAYKFVQAVQRVNPW
;
A
#
# COMPACT_ATOMS: atom_id res chain seq x y z
N MET A 1 62.90 -42.62 -31.50
CA MET A 1 62.15 -43.24 -30.39
C MET A 1 62.55 -42.51 -29.11
N VAL A 2 61.56 -41.98 -28.37
CA VAL A 2 61.61 -41.52 -26.95
C VAL A 2 62.50 -40.29 -26.69
N ALA A 3 61.94 -39.08 -26.65
CA ALA A 3 61.31 -38.40 -25.49
C ALA A 3 62.29 -38.02 -24.37
N ILE A 4 62.61 -36.73 -24.24
CA ILE A 4 63.06 -36.11 -22.98
C ILE A 4 62.35 -34.77 -22.80
N THR A 5 61.66 -34.72 -21.69
CA THR A 5 60.70 -33.75 -21.15
C THR A 5 61.36 -32.42 -20.77
N LEU A 6 60.85 -31.32 -21.32
CA LEU A 6 61.08 -29.97 -20.83
C LEU A 6 60.03 -29.68 -19.74
N ILE A 7 60.43 -29.66 -18.47
CA ILE A 7 59.62 -29.16 -17.37
C ILE A 7 59.67 -27.64 -17.46
N ALA A 8 58.74 -27.07 -18.22
CA ALA A 8 58.38 -25.67 -18.11
C ALA A 8 57.54 -25.51 -16.83
N LEU A 9 58.01 -24.60 -15.98
CA LEU A 9 57.36 -24.11 -14.77
C LEU A 9 56.05 -23.40 -15.16
N LEU A 10 55.04 -24.17 -15.53
CA LEU A 10 53.66 -23.69 -15.63
C LEU A 10 53.18 -23.55 -14.19
N ALA A 11 53.48 -22.40 -13.58
CA ALA A 11 52.72 -21.89 -12.46
C ALA A 11 51.31 -21.62 -12.99
N LEU A 12 50.53 -22.69 -13.08
CA LEU A 12 49.08 -22.64 -13.03
C LEU A 12 48.78 -21.99 -11.67
N VAL A 13 48.75 -20.66 -11.66
CA VAL A 13 48.00 -19.91 -10.67
C VAL A 13 46.59 -20.45 -10.85
N LEU A 14 46.26 -21.45 -10.04
CA LEU A 14 44.88 -21.73 -9.70
C LEU A 14 44.39 -20.38 -9.19
N ALA A 15 43.73 -19.62 -10.08
CA ALA A 15 42.96 -18.46 -9.70
C ALA A 15 42.04 -19.01 -8.63
N GLN A 16 42.37 -18.71 -7.37
CA GLN A 16 41.40 -18.88 -6.31
C GLN A 16 40.18 -18.12 -6.84
N PRO A 17 38.98 -18.73 -6.89
CA PRO A 17 37.77 -17.99 -7.25
C PRO A 17 37.84 -16.70 -6.46
N GLY A 18 37.94 -15.58 -7.17
CA GLY A 18 38.17 -14.28 -6.55
C GLY A 18 37.14 -14.15 -5.45
N LYS A 19 37.54 -13.75 -4.24
CA LYS A 19 36.57 -13.42 -3.20
C LYS A 19 35.52 -12.52 -3.85
N ARG A 20 34.23 -12.85 -3.71
CA ARG A 20 33.12 -12.01 -4.19
C ARG A 20 33.32 -10.55 -3.77
N GLY A 21 32.69 -9.63 -4.51
CA GLY A 21 32.57 -8.23 -4.08
C GLY A 21 31.99 -8.12 -2.67
N ASP A 22 32.34 -7.04 -1.98
CA ASP A 22 31.78 -6.67 -0.68
C ASP A 22 30.36 -6.11 -0.86
N THR A 23 29.44 -6.49 0.03
CA THR A 23 28.06 -5.99 0.00
C THR A 23 27.92 -4.61 0.62
N ASP A 24 28.89 -4.16 1.44
CA ASP A 24 29.13 -2.74 1.76
C ASP A 24 29.73 -2.04 0.52
N PHE A 25 28.90 -1.90 -0.51
CA PHE A 25 29.31 -1.41 -1.82
C PHE A 25 29.86 0.01 -1.74
N ASN A 26 29.30 0.88 -0.89
CA ASN A 26 29.75 2.27 -0.75
C ASN A 26 30.95 2.44 0.20
N LYS A 27 31.35 1.37 0.90
CA LYS A 27 32.45 1.29 1.87
C LYS A 27 32.32 2.25 3.05
N ASP A 28 31.10 2.49 3.52
CA ASP A 28 30.84 3.29 4.72
C ASP A 28 30.91 2.48 6.03
N GLY A 29 31.15 1.17 5.93
CA GLY A 29 31.24 0.23 7.04
C GLY A 29 29.89 -0.34 7.45
N ILE A 30 28.81 -0.07 6.72
CA ILE A 30 27.44 -0.48 7.03
C ILE A 30 26.74 -0.99 5.77
N THR A 31 26.54 -2.31 5.70
CA THR A 31 25.71 -2.92 4.65
C THR A 31 24.22 -2.60 4.86
N ASP A 32 23.64 -1.69 4.06
CA ASP A 32 22.22 -1.33 4.07
C ASP A 32 21.64 -0.93 2.69
N SER A 33 20.44 -0.33 2.67
CA SER A 33 19.79 0.06 1.40
C SER A 33 20.54 1.12 0.59
N ARG A 34 21.46 1.85 1.21
CA ARG A 34 22.33 2.83 0.54
C ARG A 34 23.36 2.14 -0.34
N ASP A 35 23.76 0.90 -0.04
CA ASP A 35 24.62 0.10 -0.90
C ASP A 35 23.93 -0.30 -2.19
N ALA A 36 22.67 -0.74 -2.11
CA ALA A 36 21.86 -1.04 -3.29
C ALA A 36 21.68 0.19 -4.19
N MET A 37 21.33 1.33 -3.58
CA MET A 37 21.20 2.59 -4.33
C MET A 37 22.50 3.00 -5.01
N MET A 38 23.64 2.78 -4.34
CA MET A 38 24.95 3.14 -4.88
C MET A 38 25.40 2.16 -5.97
N PHE A 39 25.12 0.86 -5.81
CA PHE A 39 25.36 -0.16 -6.83
C PHE A 39 24.59 0.14 -8.12
N ASP A 40 23.30 0.44 -8.01
CA ASP A 40 22.45 0.85 -9.14
C ASP A 40 22.97 2.15 -9.79
N HIS A 41 23.45 3.10 -8.98
CA HIS A 41 24.02 4.35 -9.48
C HIS A 41 25.27 4.10 -10.34
N VAL A 42 26.20 3.26 -9.87
CA VAL A 42 27.44 2.96 -10.60
C VAL A 42 27.18 2.11 -11.85
N ILE A 43 26.29 1.11 -11.79
CA ILE A 43 25.87 0.37 -12.99
C ILE A 43 25.22 1.28 -14.04
N SER A 44 24.55 2.34 -13.61
CA SER A 44 23.96 3.36 -14.49
C SER A 44 24.97 4.39 -15.03
N GLY A 45 26.27 4.20 -14.76
CA GLY A 45 27.35 5.08 -15.21
C GLY A 45 27.67 6.24 -14.25
N GLY A 46 27.14 6.21 -13.02
CA GLY A 46 27.51 7.13 -11.95
C GLY A 46 28.95 6.90 -11.46
N GLU A 47 29.64 7.99 -11.09
CA GLU A 47 30.97 7.89 -10.48
C GLU A 47 30.85 7.58 -8.99
N CYS A 48 31.65 6.62 -8.50
CA CYS A 48 31.83 6.41 -7.07
C CYS A 48 33.31 6.16 -6.76
N GLU A 49 33.95 7.11 -6.10
CA GLU A 49 35.40 7.06 -5.82
C GLU A 49 35.77 5.98 -4.80
N THR A 50 34.87 5.69 -3.86
CA THR A 50 35.14 4.75 -2.76
C THR A 50 34.52 3.37 -2.94
N CYS A 51 33.65 3.16 -3.94
CA CYS A 51 32.86 1.95 -4.06
C CYS A 51 33.68 0.69 -4.37
N ASP A 52 33.11 -0.49 -4.12
CA ASP A 52 33.64 -1.74 -4.63
C ASP A 52 33.39 -1.90 -6.15
N SER A 53 33.96 -2.93 -6.75
CA SER A 53 33.78 -3.25 -8.17
C SER A 53 32.32 -3.62 -8.47
N ILE A 54 31.81 -3.14 -9.61
CA ILE A 54 30.52 -3.61 -10.17
C ILE A 54 30.59 -5.02 -10.76
N ASP A 55 31.80 -5.53 -11.02
CA ASP A 55 32.06 -6.95 -11.30
C ASP A 55 31.99 -7.74 -9.99
N PHE A 56 30.77 -7.96 -9.51
CA PHE A 56 30.52 -8.49 -8.18
C PHE A 56 30.85 -9.98 -8.10
N ASN A 57 30.59 -10.71 -9.19
CA ASN A 57 30.90 -12.13 -9.28
C ASN A 57 32.37 -12.41 -9.71
N ARG A 58 33.08 -11.37 -10.15
CA ARG A 58 34.49 -11.39 -10.58
C ARG A 58 34.73 -12.36 -11.73
N ASP A 59 33.83 -12.36 -12.70
CA ASP A 59 33.97 -13.14 -13.94
C ASP A 59 34.57 -12.33 -15.11
N ASP A 60 35.01 -11.09 -14.84
CA ASP A 60 35.55 -10.11 -15.80
C ASP A 60 34.53 -9.66 -16.87
N VAL A 61 33.23 -9.90 -16.66
CA VAL A 61 32.13 -9.47 -17.54
C VAL A 61 31.25 -8.47 -16.80
N PHE A 62 31.59 -7.18 -16.90
CA PHE A 62 30.88 -6.13 -16.16
C PHE A 62 30.54 -4.89 -17.01
N PRO A 63 29.39 -4.24 -16.74
CA PRO A 63 28.27 -4.74 -15.92
C PRO A 63 27.54 -5.90 -16.62
N SER A 64 27.07 -6.89 -15.85
CA SER A 64 26.20 -7.96 -16.34
C SER A 64 24.96 -8.20 -15.45
N ASP A 65 23.95 -8.89 -16.02
CA ASP A 65 22.80 -9.37 -15.25
C ASP A 65 23.24 -10.33 -14.12
N ALA A 66 24.34 -11.06 -14.31
CA ALA A 66 24.89 -11.97 -13.32
C ALA A 66 25.45 -11.21 -12.11
N ASP A 67 26.17 -10.11 -12.33
CA ASP A 67 26.64 -9.21 -11.25
C ASP A 67 25.50 -8.67 -10.42
N THR A 68 24.45 -8.20 -11.10
CA THR A 68 23.28 -7.63 -10.44
C THR A 68 22.58 -8.71 -9.59
N GLN A 69 22.35 -9.89 -10.17
CA GLN A 69 21.74 -10.99 -9.43
C GLN A 69 22.59 -11.44 -8.25
N GLU A 70 23.91 -11.51 -8.39
CA GLU A 70 24.81 -11.98 -7.35
C GLU A 70 25.03 -10.93 -6.25
N PHE A 71 25.10 -9.64 -6.60
CA PHE A 71 25.11 -8.53 -5.64
C PHE A 71 23.84 -8.54 -4.81
N TYR A 72 22.66 -8.56 -5.44
CA TYR A 72 21.40 -8.58 -4.68
C TYR A 72 21.22 -9.88 -3.89
N ALA A 73 21.63 -11.04 -4.43
CA ALA A 73 21.60 -12.29 -3.67
C ALA A 73 22.57 -12.27 -2.48
N ALA A 74 23.75 -11.66 -2.63
CA ALA A 74 24.72 -11.52 -1.56
C ALA A 74 24.28 -10.48 -0.54
N LEU A 75 23.76 -9.32 -0.96
CA LEU A 75 23.22 -8.28 -0.09
C LEU A 75 22.09 -8.86 0.77
N LEU A 76 21.16 -9.58 0.14
CA LEU A 76 20.09 -10.31 0.82
C LEU A 76 20.65 -11.44 1.71
N GLY A 77 21.74 -12.10 1.31
CA GLY A 77 22.39 -13.18 2.08
C GLY A 77 23.27 -12.70 3.25
N THR A 78 23.85 -11.50 3.17
CA THR A 78 24.55 -10.85 4.28
C THR A 78 23.57 -10.34 5.32
N HIS A 79 22.33 -10.09 4.93
CA HIS A 79 21.23 -9.92 5.87
C HIS A 79 20.76 -11.25 6.52
N GLU A 80 21.15 -12.42 6.00
CA GLU A 80 20.74 -13.72 6.57
C GLU A 80 21.72 -14.32 7.61
N THR A 81 22.99 -13.86 7.74
CA THR A 81 23.97 -14.66 8.51
C THR A 81 25.02 -13.98 9.43
N ASP A 82 25.04 -12.66 9.66
CA ASP A 82 25.79 -12.11 10.83
C ASP A 82 25.06 -10.91 11.47
N PRO A 83 24.83 -10.90 12.80
CA PRO A 83 23.84 -10.07 13.45
C PRO A 83 24.43 -8.71 13.80
N VAL A 84 24.23 -7.73 12.92
CA VAL A 84 23.75 -6.45 13.46
C VAL A 84 22.39 -6.75 14.05
N ARG A 85 22.31 -6.82 15.38
CA ARG A 85 21.05 -6.76 16.13
C ARG A 85 20.33 -5.45 15.80
N LEU A 86 19.67 -5.40 14.66
CA LEU A 86 18.33 -4.87 14.58
C LEU A 86 17.47 -6.11 14.73
N GLY A 87 16.99 -6.36 15.96
CA GLY A 87 16.13 -7.51 16.21
C GLY A 87 14.96 -7.47 15.25
N ALA A 88 14.99 -8.34 14.24
CA ALA A 88 13.78 -8.81 13.61
C ALA A 88 12.88 -9.28 14.76
N GLY A 89 11.74 -8.62 14.94
CA GLY A 89 10.59 -9.36 15.39
C GLY A 89 10.40 -10.46 14.35
N GLU A 90 10.58 -11.71 14.75
CA GLU A 90 10.37 -12.95 13.97
C GLU A 90 8.89 -13.14 13.52
N ASN A 91 8.16 -12.04 13.41
CA ASN A 91 6.69 -11.97 13.35
C ASN A 91 6.22 -11.38 12.01
N GLY A 92 7.15 -10.88 11.17
CA GLY A 92 6.86 -10.26 9.86
C GLY A 92 6.33 -8.82 9.93
N PHE A 93 6.36 -8.17 11.09
CA PHE A 93 5.85 -6.80 11.25
C PHE A 93 6.90 -5.73 10.89
N THR A 94 6.42 -4.54 10.50
CA THR A 94 7.27 -3.38 10.31
C THR A 94 7.99 -3.03 11.62
N PRO A 95 9.34 -2.92 11.62
CA PRO A 95 10.09 -2.55 12.82
C PRO A 95 9.68 -1.19 13.36
N VAL A 96 9.47 -1.12 14.67
CA VAL A 96 9.16 0.11 15.38
C VAL A 96 10.44 0.73 15.91
N ILE A 97 10.74 1.95 15.50
CA ILE A 97 11.93 2.67 15.94
C ILE A 97 11.54 3.55 17.14
N LEU A 98 11.99 3.16 18.33
CA LEU A 98 11.89 4.03 19.51
C LEU A 98 12.88 5.21 19.35
N GLN A 99 12.34 6.43 19.30
CA GLN A 99 13.18 7.62 19.20
C GLN A 99 13.90 7.89 20.52
N ARG A 100 15.09 8.48 20.44
CA ARG A 100 15.86 8.87 21.61
C ARG A 100 15.06 9.82 22.51
N GLY A 101 14.85 9.43 23.77
CA GLY A 101 14.08 10.21 24.73
C GLY A 101 12.56 9.96 24.70
N GLY A 102 12.09 9.11 23.79
CA GLY A 102 10.70 8.66 23.76
C GLY A 102 10.40 7.77 24.95
N PHE A 103 9.18 7.86 25.47
CA PHE A 103 8.72 6.91 26.49
C PHE A 103 8.39 5.56 25.83
N GLU A 104 8.37 4.52 26.64
CA GLU A 104 7.88 3.20 26.27
C GLU A 104 6.81 2.77 27.28
N ALA A 105 5.68 2.27 26.78
CA ALA A 105 4.62 1.72 27.62
C ALA A 105 4.06 0.44 26.99
N PHE A 106 3.59 -0.46 27.83
CA PHE A 106 3.01 -1.73 27.41
C PHE A 106 1.55 -1.84 27.84
N VAL A 107 0.72 -2.33 26.93
CA VAL A 107 -0.68 -2.69 27.16
C VAL A 107 -0.82 -4.19 26.88
N ALA A 108 -1.53 -4.90 27.75
CA ALA A 108 -1.81 -6.32 27.60
C ALA A 108 -3.30 -6.60 27.84
N PRO A 109 -3.86 -7.66 27.24
CA PRO A 109 -5.24 -8.03 27.53
C PRO A 109 -5.34 -8.65 28.94
N PRO A 110 -6.55 -8.76 29.50
CA PRO A 110 -6.77 -9.49 30.74
C PRO A 110 -6.33 -10.97 30.64
N PRO A 111 -5.88 -11.58 31.74
CA PRO A 111 -5.76 -11.00 33.09
C PRO A 111 -4.44 -10.23 33.32
N THR A 112 -3.55 -10.16 32.33
CA THR A 112 -2.19 -9.60 32.50
C THR A 112 -2.19 -8.08 32.64
N GLY A 113 -3.00 -7.39 31.84
CA GLY A 113 -3.11 -5.93 31.90
C GLY A 113 -3.97 -5.44 33.07
N ASP A 114 -3.49 -4.41 33.78
CA ASP A 114 -4.23 -3.67 34.80
C ASP A 114 -3.87 -2.18 34.72
N ASP A 115 -4.86 -1.28 34.65
CA ASP A 115 -4.60 0.16 34.57
C ASP A 115 -4.01 0.76 35.86
N ALA A 116 -4.01 0.01 36.96
CA ALA A 116 -3.25 0.33 38.16
C ALA A 116 -1.74 0.06 38.03
N ASN A 117 -1.31 -0.77 37.08
CA ASN A 117 0.10 -1.11 36.86
C ASN A 117 0.91 0.11 36.38
N PRO A 118 2.25 0.11 36.47
CA PRO A 118 3.07 1.21 35.96
C PRO A 118 3.13 1.30 34.42
N GLY A 119 2.73 0.26 33.67
CA GLY A 119 2.83 0.23 32.21
C GLY A 119 4.18 -0.26 31.69
N THR A 120 4.97 -0.95 32.52
CA THR A 120 6.17 -1.67 32.07
C THR A 120 5.80 -3.00 31.43
N ARG A 121 6.71 -3.64 30.71
CA ARG A 121 6.44 -4.95 30.08
C ARG A 121 6.00 -6.02 31.09
N GLU A 122 6.61 -6.05 32.27
CA GLU A 122 6.30 -7.02 33.34
C GLU A 122 5.01 -6.69 34.08
N LYS A 123 4.60 -5.42 34.05
CA LYS A 123 3.36 -4.92 34.66
C LYS A 123 2.68 -3.96 33.67
N PRO A 124 2.07 -4.51 32.61
CA PRO A 124 1.48 -3.70 31.55
C PRO A 124 0.16 -3.09 32.01
N LYS A 125 -0.22 -1.97 31.39
CA LYS A 125 -1.57 -1.38 31.52
C LYS A 125 -2.61 -2.30 30.86
N ALA A 126 -3.88 -2.10 31.19
CA ALA A 126 -4.99 -2.79 30.53
C ALA A 126 -5.47 -2.05 29.28
N SER A 127 -5.27 -0.72 29.22
CA SER A 127 -5.76 0.14 28.14
C SER A 127 -4.81 1.27 27.77
N ILE A 128 -5.01 1.86 26.58
CA ILE A 128 -4.35 3.13 26.20
C ILE A 128 -4.74 4.25 27.16
N ALA A 129 -6.02 4.33 27.56
CA ALA A 129 -6.49 5.33 28.50
C ALA A 129 -5.73 5.27 29.83
N GLY A 130 -5.38 4.06 30.30
CA GLY A 130 -4.53 3.84 31.46
C GLY A 130 -3.10 4.37 31.30
N VAL A 131 -2.51 4.26 30.10
CA VAL A 131 -1.19 4.83 29.76
C VAL A 131 -1.24 6.35 29.69
N MET A 132 -2.29 6.90 29.07
CA MET A 132 -2.45 8.34 28.82
C MET A 132 -3.05 9.10 30.01
N LYS A 133 -3.43 8.40 31.08
CA LYS A 133 -4.04 9.00 32.26
C LYS A 133 -3.15 10.10 32.84
N GLY A 134 -3.68 11.32 32.85
CA GLY A 134 -3.00 12.50 33.40
C GLY A 134 -2.05 13.22 32.44
N TRP A 135 -1.97 12.80 31.18
CA TRP A 135 -1.31 13.59 30.14
C TRP A 135 -2.03 14.92 29.94
N ARG A 136 -1.27 15.98 29.68
CA ARG A 136 -1.78 17.35 29.48
C ARG A 136 -1.22 18.01 28.22
N GLU A 137 -0.34 17.31 27.52
CA GLU A 137 0.41 17.80 26.36
C GLU A 137 0.82 16.62 25.48
N PRO A 138 1.10 16.85 24.18
CA PRO A 138 1.66 15.85 23.29
C PRO A 138 2.94 15.21 23.82
N ARG A 139 3.12 13.91 23.51
CA ARG A 139 4.29 13.12 23.93
C ARG A 139 4.71 12.18 22.82
N HIS A 140 6.01 12.01 22.66
CA HIS A 140 6.57 11.08 21.70
C HIS A 140 7.07 9.81 22.39
N GLY A 141 7.02 8.69 21.67
CA GLY A 141 7.35 7.39 22.22
C GLY A 141 6.48 6.30 21.60
N VAL A 142 6.48 5.14 22.25
CA VAL A 142 5.77 3.96 21.76
C VAL A 142 4.90 3.37 22.85
N ILE A 143 3.65 3.06 22.49
CA ILE A 143 2.75 2.22 23.25
C ILE A 143 2.66 0.88 22.54
N TYR A 144 3.26 -0.15 23.14
CA TYR A 144 3.25 -1.51 22.62
C TYR A 144 2.02 -2.28 23.11
N TYR A 145 1.31 -2.89 22.17
CA TYR A 145 0.29 -3.90 22.42
C TYR A 145 0.94 -5.27 22.43
N MET A 146 0.90 -5.95 23.58
CA MET A 146 1.38 -7.32 23.71
C MET A 146 0.48 -8.30 22.93
N GLU A 147 1.02 -9.48 22.57
CA GLU A 147 0.28 -10.54 21.89
C GLU A 147 -1.03 -10.88 22.65
N GLY A 148 -2.14 -11.00 21.91
CA GLY A 148 -3.43 -11.42 22.46
C GLY A 148 -4.63 -10.70 21.85
N THR A 149 -5.82 -11.00 22.39
CA THR A 149 -7.09 -10.39 21.96
C THR A 149 -7.60 -9.40 22.99
N TYR A 150 -7.92 -8.20 22.52
CA TYR A 150 -8.40 -7.08 23.32
C TYR A 150 -9.85 -6.83 22.99
N GLU A 151 -10.75 -7.21 23.89
CA GLU A 151 -12.18 -6.93 23.78
C GLU A 151 -12.52 -5.47 24.18
N TYR A 152 -11.58 -4.79 24.86
CA TYR A 152 -11.81 -3.48 25.49
C TYR A 152 -10.55 -2.60 25.54
N ALA A 153 -9.66 -2.69 24.54
CA ALA A 153 -8.44 -1.86 24.53
C ALA A 153 -8.74 -0.35 24.57
N ILE A 154 -9.91 0.03 24.04
CA ILE A 154 -10.42 1.40 23.91
C ILE A 154 -11.84 1.36 24.49
N ARG A 155 -12.03 1.92 25.69
CA ARG A 155 -13.29 1.86 26.45
C ARG A 155 -14.19 3.05 26.13
N GLY A 156 -15.22 2.80 25.33
CA GLY A 156 -16.33 3.73 25.17
C GLY A 156 -16.28 4.52 23.87
N GLN A 157 -17.46 5.03 23.51
CA GLN A 157 -17.84 5.69 22.25
C GLN A 157 -16.96 6.87 21.81
N TYR A 158 -16.01 7.29 22.67
CA TYR A 158 -15.18 8.48 22.50
C TYR A 158 -13.77 8.35 23.06
N GLU A 159 -13.23 7.14 23.28
CA GLU A 159 -11.80 7.02 23.56
C GLU A 159 -11.00 7.34 22.29
N GLN A 160 -10.82 8.64 22.09
CA GLN A 160 -9.98 9.27 21.10
C GLN A 160 -8.56 9.29 21.65
N ILE A 161 -7.56 9.19 20.78
CA ILE A 161 -6.21 9.60 21.13
C ILE A 161 -6.27 11.11 21.40
N PRO A 162 -6.15 11.59 22.66
CA PRO A 162 -6.36 12.99 22.99
C PRO A 162 -5.10 13.84 22.74
N PHE A 163 -3.96 13.16 22.57
CA PHE A 163 -2.67 13.77 22.32
C PHE A 163 -1.87 12.87 21.39
N GLY A 164 -1.31 13.45 20.33
CA GLY A 164 -0.38 12.76 19.46
C GLY A 164 1.09 12.99 19.84
N GLY A 165 1.97 12.88 18.84
CA GLY A 165 3.40 13.15 18.97
C GLY A 165 3.74 14.65 19.03
N ILE A 166 5.04 14.94 19.18
CA ILE A 166 5.54 16.32 19.23
C ILE A 166 5.82 16.86 17.82
N SER A 167 6.36 16.02 16.95
CA SER A 167 6.66 16.34 15.55
C SER A 167 6.68 15.06 14.71
N ARG A 168 6.91 15.21 13.40
CA ARG A 168 7.06 14.08 12.49
C ARG A 168 8.20 13.14 12.84
N GLU A 169 9.29 13.69 13.35
CA GLU A 169 10.47 12.98 13.81
C GLU A 169 10.27 12.39 15.21
N LEU A 170 9.36 12.96 16.00
CA LEU A 170 9.02 12.56 17.36
C LEU A 170 7.52 12.22 17.48
N PRO A 171 7.06 11.15 16.79
CA PRO A 171 5.67 10.73 16.79
C PRO A 171 5.27 10.05 18.11
N LEU A 172 3.96 9.95 18.34
CA LEU A 172 3.39 8.92 19.19
C LEU A 172 3.09 7.70 18.34
N THR A 173 3.65 6.55 18.70
CA THR A 173 3.44 5.30 17.97
C THR A 173 2.62 4.32 18.79
N LEU A 174 1.52 3.82 18.23
CA LEU A 174 0.78 2.68 18.73
C LEU A 174 1.18 1.46 17.90
N ALA A 175 1.81 0.47 18.52
CA ALA A 175 2.36 -0.65 17.75
C ALA A 175 2.18 -2.01 18.39
N ALA A 176 2.27 -3.07 17.59
CA ALA A 176 2.48 -4.41 18.10
C ALA A 176 3.82 -4.51 18.85
N ASP A 177 3.82 -5.23 19.97
CA ASP A 177 5.02 -5.58 20.70
C ASP A 177 5.99 -6.34 19.77
N PRO A 178 7.28 -5.96 19.68
CA PRO A 178 8.26 -6.67 18.86
C PRO A 178 8.43 -8.15 19.25
N GLN A 179 8.03 -8.56 20.46
CA GLN A 179 8.03 -9.97 20.89
C GLN A 179 6.75 -10.74 20.54
N ALA A 180 5.73 -10.09 19.98
CA ALA A 180 4.45 -10.73 19.67
C ALA A 180 4.53 -11.54 18.38
N ARG A 181 4.30 -12.85 18.44
CA ARG A 181 4.38 -13.75 17.27
C ARG A 181 3.18 -13.60 16.34
N GLU A 182 2.08 -13.07 16.86
CA GLU A 182 0.86 -12.75 16.12
C GLU A 182 0.48 -11.29 16.37
N ARG A 183 -0.29 -10.72 15.42
CA ARG A 183 -0.77 -9.35 15.56
C ARG A 183 -1.70 -9.27 16.77
N PRO A 184 -1.48 -8.34 17.71
CA PRO A 184 -2.46 -8.01 18.72
C PRO A 184 -3.81 -7.69 18.06
N LEU A 185 -4.84 -8.43 18.45
CA LEU A 185 -6.16 -8.34 17.85
C LEU A 185 -7.07 -7.46 18.71
N ILE A 186 -7.53 -6.33 18.17
CA ILE A 186 -8.49 -5.45 18.80
C ILE A 186 -9.88 -5.79 18.26
N ARG A 187 -10.73 -6.37 19.10
CA ARG A 187 -12.13 -6.60 18.80
C ARG A 187 -12.94 -5.41 19.26
N VAL A 188 -13.78 -4.90 18.36
CA VAL A 188 -14.55 -3.70 18.63
C VAL A 188 -15.97 -4.09 19.05
N PRO A 189 -16.42 -3.74 20.27
CA PRO A 189 -17.76 -4.06 20.73
C PRO A 189 -18.86 -3.49 19.82
N GLU A 190 -19.98 -4.20 19.69
CA GLU A 190 -21.08 -3.82 18.78
C GLU A 190 -21.65 -2.40 19.02
N ASN A 191 -21.53 -1.88 20.25
CA ASN A 191 -22.02 -0.56 20.64
C ASN A 191 -21.03 0.58 20.34
N GLU A 192 -19.86 0.27 19.78
CA GLU A 192 -18.82 1.24 19.47
C GLU A 192 -18.84 1.63 17.99
N SER A 193 -18.55 2.90 17.69
CA SER A 193 -18.56 3.39 16.30
C SER A 193 -17.25 3.15 15.56
N PHE A 194 -16.15 2.99 16.29
CA PHE A 194 -14.81 2.82 15.70
C PHE A 194 -13.89 2.00 16.60
N ALA A 195 -12.88 1.37 16.00
CA ALA A 195 -11.83 0.69 16.77
C ALA A 195 -10.90 1.73 17.39
N LEU A 196 -10.41 2.67 16.58
CA LEU A 196 -9.49 3.71 17.00
C LEU A 196 -9.89 5.04 16.38
N ARG A 197 -9.90 6.11 17.17
CA ARG A 197 -10.13 7.48 16.67
C ARG A 197 -8.97 8.41 16.99
N ILE A 198 -8.47 9.06 15.95
CA ILE A 198 -7.44 10.09 15.98
C ILE A 198 -8.12 11.40 15.64
N ALA A 199 -8.52 12.14 16.67
CA ALA A 199 -9.19 13.42 16.51
C ALA A 199 -8.35 14.54 17.11
N ASP A 200 -8.11 15.59 16.33
CA ASP A 200 -7.36 16.78 16.77
C ASP A 200 -5.96 16.45 17.35
N SER A 201 -5.35 15.36 16.89
CA SER A 201 -4.06 14.84 17.37
C SER A 201 -3.14 14.47 16.21
N SER A 202 -2.07 15.24 16.01
CA SER A 202 -1.11 15.06 14.91
C SER A 202 0.07 14.16 15.29
N HIS A 203 0.86 13.74 14.31
CA HIS A 203 2.08 12.95 14.52
C HIS A 203 1.82 11.60 15.21
N VAL A 204 0.77 10.89 14.76
CA VAL A 204 0.40 9.57 15.28
C VAL A 204 0.73 8.50 14.25
N ARG A 205 1.30 7.40 14.72
CA ARG A 205 1.56 6.19 13.94
C ARG A 205 0.80 5.01 14.52
N VAL A 206 0.20 4.19 13.66
CA VAL A 206 -0.46 2.93 14.03
C VAL A 206 0.19 1.83 13.21
N GLN A 207 0.82 0.86 13.89
CA GLN A 207 1.70 -0.12 13.24
C GLN A 207 1.47 -1.55 13.73
N GLY A 208 1.39 -2.52 12.84
CA GLY A 208 1.47 -3.93 13.24
C GLY A 208 0.20 -4.53 13.87
N LEU A 209 -0.88 -3.75 14.04
CA LEU A 209 -2.08 -4.17 14.76
C LEU A 209 -3.11 -4.89 13.87
N ALA A 210 -3.94 -5.74 14.46
CA ALA A 210 -5.12 -6.32 13.82
C ALA A 210 -6.40 -5.80 14.46
N PHE A 211 -7.43 -5.61 13.65
CA PHE A 211 -8.74 -5.11 14.07
C PHE A 211 -9.84 -5.99 13.49
N ASP A 212 -10.82 -6.32 14.33
CA ASP A 212 -12.01 -7.08 13.96
C ASP A 212 -13.25 -6.32 14.42
N CYS A 213 -13.92 -5.73 13.43
CA CYS A 213 -15.08 -4.87 13.58
C CYS A 213 -16.33 -5.61 13.12
N VAL A 214 -17.46 -5.40 13.81
CA VAL A 214 -18.75 -5.92 13.36
C VAL A 214 -19.30 -5.05 12.24
N GLU A 215 -20.23 -5.61 11.46
CA GLU A 215 -20.96 -4.85 10.43
C GLU A 215 -21.65 -3.62 11.06
N ASN A 216 -21.73 -2.52 10.30
CA ASN A 216 -22.32 -1.23 10.69
C ASN A 216 -21.51 -0.32 11.63
N GLN A 217 -20.40 -0.79 12.21
CA GLN A 217 -19.44 0.14 12.83
C GLN A 217 -18.96 1.14 11.77
N GLN A 218 -18.81 2.42 12.12
CA GLN A 218 -18.60 3.44 11.10
C GLN A 218 -17.23 3.36 10.43
N ALA A 219 -16.19 3.09 11.20
CA ALA A 219 -14.83 2.94 10.68
C ALA A 219 -13.98 2.02 11.58
N VAL A 220 -12.97 1.34 11.05
CA VAL A 220 -11.96 0.69 11.89
C VAL A 220 -11.06 1.76 12.51
N ILE A 221 -10.42 2.58 11.68
CA ILE A 221 -9.64 3.74 12.12
C ILE A 221 -10.29 5.01 11.58
N ASP A 222 -10.62 5.94 12.48
CA ASP A 222 -11.21 7.24 12.18
C ASP A 222 -10.22 8.37 12.42
N ILE A 223 -9.93 9.17 11.40
CA ILE A 223 -9.08 10.37 11.46
C ILE A 223 -9.97 11.57 11.16
N ALA A 224 -10.16 12.46 12.13
CA ALA A 224 -11.08 13.58 11.99
C ALA A 224 -10.60 14.88 12.66
N GLY A 225 -11.08 16.03 12.18
CA GLY A 225 -10.74 17.34 12.75
C GLY A 225 -9.42 17.91 12.20
N THR A 226 -8.69 18.66 13.03
CA THR A 226 -7.40 19.27 12.65
C THR A 226 -6.26 18.32 12.99
N VAL A 227 -5.90 17.51 12.00
CA VAL A 227 -4.91 16.44 12.14
C VAL A 227 -3.89 16.53 11.03
N ASP A 228 -2.61 16.31 11.31
CA ASP A 228 -1.54 16.25 10.30
C ASP A 228 -0.56 15.12 10.65
N ASP A 229 0.16 14.64 9.64
CA ASP A 229 1.21 13.64 9.75
C ASP A 229 0.77 12.36 10.47
N ILE A 230 -0.20 11.67 9.87
CA ILE A 230 -0.68 10.37 10.34
C ILE A 230 -0.12 9.25 9.47
N LEU A 231 0.40 8.21 10.11
CA LEU A 231 0.82 6.97 9.44
C LEU A 231 0.00 5.79 9.95
N ILE A 232 -0.63 5.06 9.04
CA ILE A 232 -1.25 3.76 9.32
C ILE A 232 -0.54 2.74 8.46
N GLU A 233 0.14 1.80 9.11
CA GLU A 233 1.05 0.92 8.41
C GLU A 233 0.99 -0.51 8.92
N ASP A 234 1.04 -1.45 7.98
CA ASP A 234 1.20 -2.86 8.32
C ASP A 234 0.13 -3.31 9.33
N CYS A 235 -1.14 -2.96 9.08
CA CYS A 235 -2.27 -3.39 9.88
C CYS A 235 -3.18 -4.36 9.11
N LEU A 236 -3.90 -5.20 9.85
CA LEU A 236 -5.02 -6.01 9.34
C LEU A 236 -6.33 -5.40 9.84
N MET A 237 -7.23 -5.03 8.93
CA MET A 237 -8.52 -4.42 9.26
C MET A 237 -9.65 -5.22 8.63
N LYS A 238 -10.50 -5.80 9.47
CA LYS A 238 -11.62 -6.63 9.03
C LYS A 238 -12.95 -6.10 9.53
N GLY A 239 -13.95 -6.09 8.64
CA GLY A 239 -15.32 -5.70 8.97
C GLY A 239 -15.45 -4.22 9.35
N GLY A 240 -16.65 -3.79 9.76
CA GLY A 240 -17.00 -2.37 9.82
C GLY A 240 -17.44 -1.81 8.47
N SER A 241 -17.87 -0.55 8.44
CA SER A 241 -18.37 0.12 7.22
C SER A 241 -17.22 0.70 6.41
N VAL A 242 -16.20 1.23 7.10
CA VAL A 242 -15.02 1.83 6.50
C VAL A 242 -13.76 1.25 7.15
N GLY A 243 -12.76 0.85 6.39
CA GLY A 243 -11.47 0.46 6.97
C GLY A 243 -10.79 1.69 7.61
N VAL A 244 -10.36 2.63 6.77
CA VAL A 244 -9.78 3.90 7.22
C VAL A 244 -10.63 5.08 6.75
N ARG A 245 -11.12 5.89 7.68
CA ARG A 245 -11.86 7.12 7.39
C ARG A 245 -10.96 8.33 7.67
N VAL A 246 -10.78 9.19 6.68
CA VAL A 246 -10.05 10.47 6.78
C VAL A 246 -11.02 11.59 6.44
N GLN A 247 -11.43 12.36 7.44
CA GLN A 247 -12.49 13.35 7.27
C GLN A 247 -12.19 14.67 7.97
N GLY A 248 -11.92 15.73 7.20
CA GLY A 248 -11.69 17.08 7.75
C GLY A 248 -12.92 17.71 8.40
N LEU A 249 -14.13 17.26 8.03
CA LEU A 249 -15.39 17.93 8.39
C LEU A 249 -15.33 19.41 7.94
N ASP A 250 -15.54 20.36 8.86
CA ASP A 250 -15.39 21.80 8.62
C ASP A 250 -13.93 22.29 8.74
N GLN A 251 -13.03 21.41 9.14
CA GLN A 251 -11.59 21.65 9.26
C GLN A 251 -10.85 20.89 8.16
N ARG A 252 -9.51 20.87 8.21
CA ARG A 252 -8.70 20.22 7.19
C ARG A 252 -7.78 19.20 7.82
N VAL A 253 -7.87 17.95 7.35
CA VAL A 253 -6.83 16.97 7.63
C VAL A 253 -5.67 17.24 6.67
N GLY A 254 -4.47 17.37 7.22
CA GLY A 254 -3.22 17.40 6.48
C GLY A 254 -2.82 16.01 6.01
N THR A 255 -1.52 15.75 6.09
CA THR A 255 -0.81 14.60 5.55
C THR A 255 -1.25 13.30 6.23
N VAL A 256 -1.71 12.34 5.42
CA VAL A 256 -2.05 10.98 5.90
C VAL A 256 -1.44 9.97 4.95
N THR A 257 -0.74 8.97 5.50
CA THR A 257 -0.22 7.83 4.73
C THR A 257 -0.85 6.54 5.25
N VAL A 258 -1.47 5.79 4.35
CA VAL A 258 -2.00 4.44 4.60
C VAL A 258 -1.21 3.47 3.75
N ARG A 259 -0.35 2.63 4.36
CA ARG A 259 0.51 1.73 3.59
C ARG A 259 0.71 0.33 4.15
N ARG A 260 0.95 -0.65 3.26
CA ARG A 260 1.21 -2.05 3.64
C ARG A 260 0.12 -2.70 4.50
N ASN A 261 -1.13 -2.23 4.39
CA ASN A 261 -2.25 -2.77 5.16
C ASN A 261 -3.01 -3.84 4.36
N ILE A 262 -3.69 -4.73 5.08
CA ILE A 262 -4.75 -5.57 4.53
C ILE A 262 -6.09 -5.04 5.07
N ILE A 263 -6.96 -4.59 4.17
CA ILE A 263 -8.27 -4.04 4.49
C ILE A 263 -9.33 -4.90 3.79
N GLU A 264 -10.08 -5.67 4.57
CA GLU A 264 -11.00 -6.68 4.04
C GLU A 264 -12.40 -6.60 4.65
N GLY A 265 -13.41 -6.90 3.83
CA GLY A 265 -14.74 -7.25 4.33
C GLY A 265 -15.53 -6.07 4.88
N GLN A 266 -15.21 -4.84 4.47
CA GLN A 266 -15.95 -3.66 4.90
C GLN A 266 -17.40 -3.74 4.38
N ARG A 267 -18.40 -3.74 5.27
CA ARG A 267 -19.83 -3.91 4.97
C ARG A 267 -20.69 -3.01 5.87
N ASN A 268 -21.70 -2.43 5.25
CA ASN A 268 -22.79 -1.76 5.94
C ASN A 268 -24.08 -2.11 5.19
N VAL A 269 -25.10 -2.56 5.90
CA VAL A 269 -26.39 -2.94 5.32
C VAL A 269 -27.34 -1.75 5.15
N GLU A 270 -27.08 -0.66 5.87
CA GLU A 270 -27.93 0.54 5.92
C GLU A 270 -27.32 1.73 5.16
N SER A 271 -26.05 1.67 4.79
CA SER A 271 -25.32 2.79 4.19
C SER A 271 -24.17 2.34 3.28
N HIS A 272 -23.44 3.32 2.75
CA HIS A 272 -22.26 3.07 1.94
C HIS A 272 -21.14 2.45 2.78
N SER A 273 -20.35 1.57 2.18
CA SER A 273 -19.15 1.00 2.79
C SER A 273 -17.93 1.14 1.88
N GLN A 274 -16.75 1.31 2.48
CA GLN A 274 -15.49 1.51 1.77
C GLN A 274 -14.30 0.80 2.42
N GLY A 275 -13.26 0.46 1.66
CA GLY A 275 -11.96 0.16 2.26
C GLY A 275 -11.34 1.41 2.88
N VAL A 276 -11.23 2.49 2.09
CA VAL A 276 -10.78 3.81 2.55
C VAL A 276 -11.77 4.90 2.12
N TYR A 277 -12.09 5.82 3.02
CA TYR A 277 -12.86 7.03 2.75
C TYR A 277 -12.01 8.27 3.02
N VAL A 278 -11.95 9.20 2.07
CA VAL A 278 -11.22 10.47 2.22
C VAL A 278 -12.12 11.63 1.83
N SER A 279 -12.31 12.59 2.73
CA SER A 279 -13.10 13.80 2.50
C SER A 279 -12.43 15.01 3.17
N ASN A 280 -12.29 16.12 2.45
CA ASN A 280 -11.70 17.36 2.97
C ASN A 280 -10.32 17.14 3.64
N ALA A 281 -9.42 16.46 2.93
CA ALA A 281 -8.07 16.11 3.39
C ALA A 281 -7.03 16.35 2.30
N GLN A 282 -5.83 16.78 2.68
CA GLN A 282 -4.70 17.09 1.80
C GLN A 282 -3.60 16.04 1.87
N ARG A 283 -2.86 15.84 0.78
CA ARG A 283 -1.62 15.03 0.78
C ARG A 283 -1.87 13.65 1.39
N VAL A 284 -2.90 12.97 0.88
CA VAL A 284 -3.22 11.61 1.30
C VAL A 284 -2.54 10.63 0.35
N THR A 285 -1.67 9.79 0.89
CA THR A 285 -0.99 8.72 0.15
C THR A 285 -1.53 7.37 0.60
N ILE A 286 -1.98 6.57 -0.36
CA ILE A 286 -2.45 5.20 -0.15
C ILE A 286 -1.58 4.30 -1.00
N GLU A 287 -0.68 3.53 -0.38
CA GLU A 287 0.30 2.73 -1.11
C GLU A 287 0.56 1.33 -0.56
N ASP A 288 0.89 0.38 -1.43
CA ASP A 288 1.33 -0.96 -1.00
C ASP A 288 0.28 -1.74 -0.19
N ASN A 289 -1.01 -1.42 -0.30
CA ASN A 289 -2.07 -2.09 0.46
C ASN A 289 -2.81 -3.16 -0.37
N VAL A 290 -3.45 -4.09 0.34
CA VAL A 290 -4.43 -5.03 -0.20
C VAL A 290 -5.83 -4.66 0.28
N PHE A 291 -6.72 -4.38 -0.65
CA PHE A 291 -8.14 -4.17 -0.43
C PHE A 291 -8.90 -5.36 -1.00
N TRP A 292 -9.66 -6.06 -0.18
CA TRP A 292 -10.39 -7.23 -0.64
C TRP A 292 -11.83 -7.25 -0.18
N SER A 293 -12.75 -7.51 -1.10
CA SER A 293 -14.16 -7.71 -0.78
C SER A 293 -14.69 -6.57 0.09
N ASN A 294 -14.44 -5.32 -0.28
CA ASN A 294 -14.88 -4.14 0.46
C ASN A 294 -16.10 -3.51 -0.20
N GLY A 295 -17.12 -3.19 0.55
CA GLY A 295 -18.38 -2.68 0.03
C GLY A 295 -19.44 -3.75 -0.22
N SER A 296 -20.69 -3.47 0.15
CA SER A 296 -21.87 -4.22 -0.32
C SER A 296 -21.97 -4.14 -1.86
N ARG A 297 -22.65 -5.09 -2.52
CA ARG A 297 -22.81 -5.10 -4.00
C ARG A 297 -23.79 -4.01 -4.47
N ASP A 298 -23.41 -2.76 -4.27
CA ASP A 298 -24.13 -1.55 -4.65
C ASP A 298 -23.13 -0.53 -5.24
N THR A 299 -23.61 0.25 -6.20
CA THR A 299 -22.90 1.30 -6.95
C THR A 299 -22.21 2.34 -6.07
N PHE A 300 -22.64 2.52 -4.83
CA PHE A 300 -22.06 3.48 -3.88
C PHE A 300 -21.01 2.89 -2.93
N CYS A 301 -20.70 1.60 -3.06
CA CYS A 301 -19.74 0.92 -2.21
C CYS A 301 -18.43 0.67 -2.97
N GLN A 302 -17.31 1.17 -2.43
CA GLN A 302 -16.04 1.29 -3.17
C GLN A 302 -14.89 0.60 -2.44
N GLY A 303 -13.81 0.25 -3.13
CA GLY A 303 -12.54 -0.05 -2.49
C GLY A 303 -11.98 1.20 -1.80
N MET A 304 -11.96 2.31 -2.54
CA MET A 304 -11.57 3.63 -2.06
C MET A 304 -12.55 4.69 -2.56
N TYR A 305 -12.99 5.56 -1.67
CA TYR A 305 -13.85 6.69 -2.02
C TYR A 305 -13.20 8.01 -1.59
N LEU A 306 -12.74 8.78 -2.56
CA LEU A 306 -11.95 9.99 -2.37
C LEU A 306 -12.76 11.18 -2.87
N VAL A 307 -13.22 12.06 -1.98
CA VAL A 307 -14.20 13.11 -2.27
C VAL A 307 -13.91 14.48 -1.65
N HIS A 308 -14.71 15.49 -2.03
CA HIS A 308 -14.90 16.76 -1.32
C HIS A 308 -13.65 17.61 -1.00
N ASP A 309 -12.68 17.72 -1.91
CA ASP A 309 -11.69 18.82 -1.88
C ASP A 309 -11.04 19.00 -3.26
N SER A 310 -11.24 20.18 -3.88
CA SER A 310 -10.65 20.52 -5.18
C SER A 310 -9.16 20.87 -5.12
N LEU A 311 -8.62 21.15 -3.93
CA LEU A 311 -7.23 21.57 -3.72
C LEU A 311 -6.38 20.49 -3.03
N SER A 312 -6.86 19.25 -3.05
CA SER A 312 -6.15 18.12 -2.44
C SER A 312 -5.28 17.38 -3.45
N GLU A 313 -4.06 17.06 -3.04
CA GLU A 313 -3.17 16.11 -3.73
C GLU A 313 -3.37 14.73 -3.11
N ARG A 314 -3.63 13.73 -3.95
CA ARG A 314 -3.89 12.35 -3.50
C ARG A 314 -3.13 11.37 -4.38
N VAL A 315 -2.37 10.50 -3.74
CA VAL A 315 -1.57 9.48 -4.42
C VAL A 315 -2.12 8.11 -4.07
N VAL A 316 -2.44 7.31 -5.08
CA VAL A 316 -2.87 5.92 -4.93
C VAL A 316 -1.96 5.05 -5.78
N ARG A 317 -1.05 4.30 -5.16
CA ARG A 317 -0.07 3.54 -5.94
C ARG A 317 0.28 2.18 -5.37
N ARG A 318 0.58 1.23 -6.25
CA ARG A 318 0.99 -0.13 -5.84
C ARG A 318 -0.01 -0.77 -4.86
N ASN A 319 -1.32 -0.57 -5.08
CA ASN A 319 -2.38 -1.23 -4.29
C ASN A 319 -3.09 -2.32 -5.09
N TRP A 320 -3.52 -3.39 -4.41
CA TRP A 320 -4.32 -4.46 -4.98
C TRP A 320 -5.72 -4.18 -4.50
N ILE A 321 -6.63 -3.88 -5.42
CA ILE A 321 -8.03 -3.68 -5.12
C ILE A 321 -8.85 -4.78 -5.78
N GLY A 322 -9.35 -5.70 -4.97
CA GLY A 322 -10.01 -6.91 -5.42
C GLY A 322 -11.45 -7.03 -4.93
N ASP A 323 -12.36 -7.30 -5.87
CA ASP A 323 -13.79 -7.53 -5.63
C ASP A 323 -14.48 -6.48 -4.74
N PRO A 324 -14.28 -5.16 -4.96
CA PRO A 324 -15.03 -4.15 -4.22
C PRO A 324 -16.52 -4.21 -4.59
N GLY A 325 -17.40 -3.61 -3.79
CA GLY A 325 -18.84 -3.53 -4.05
C GLY A 325 -19.18 -3.09 -5.47
N PHE A 326 -18.55 -1.98 -5.91
CA PHE A 326 -18.65 -1.43 -7.26
C PHE A 326 -17.31 -0.96 -7.81
N ALA A 327 -16.76 0.17 -7.35
CA ALA A 327 -15.51 0.70 -7.89
C ALA A 327 -14.28 0.35 -7.05
N GLY A 328 -13.12 0.20 -7.69
CA GLY A 328 -11.84 0.08 -7.03
C GLY A 328 -11.45 1.40 -6.38
N VAL A 329 -11.27 2.44 -7.20
CA VAL A 329 -11.10 3.83 -6.76
C VAL A 329 -12.20 4.69 -7.36
N GLN A 330 -12.90 5.45 -6.53
CA GLN A 330 -13.81 6.50 -6.95
C GLN A 330 -13.25 7.86 -6.49
N ALA A 331 -12.68 8.60 -7.43
CA ALA A 331 -12.08 9.90 -7.25
C ALA A 331 -13.06 11.02 -7.63
N ARG A 332 -13.38 11.95 -6.73
CA ARG A 332 -14.29 13.08 -6.97
C ARG A 332 -13.72 14.38 -6.40
N GLY A 333 -13.34 15.30 -7.28
CA GLY A 333 -12.74 16.59 -6.90
C GLY A 333 -11.29 16.44 -6.40
N GLY A 334 -10.40 17.31 -6.85
CA GLY A 334 -8.99 17.33 -6.42
C GLY A 334 -8.02 16.89 -7.52
N THR A 335 -6.75 16.74 -7.17
CA THR A 335 -5.67 16.31 -8.06
C THR A 335 -5.17 14.93 -7.63
N TYR A 336 -5.13 14.00 -8.59
CA TYR A 336 -4.83 12.60 -8.32
C TYR A 336 -3.61 12.10 -9.09
N GLU A 337 -2.84 11.23 -8.46
CA GLU A 337 -1.86 10.36 -9.11
C GLU A 337 -2.22 8.91 -8.78
N VAL A 338 -2.77 8.16 -9.74
CA VAL A 338 -3.21 6.78 -9.55
C VAL A 338 -2.45 5.85 -10.47
N HIS A 339 -1.48 5.11 -9.93
CA HIS A 339 -0.55 4.36 -10.77
C HIS A 339 0.00 3.06 -10.18
N HIS A 340 0.41 2.12 -11.03
CA HIS A 340 0.94 0.81 -10.61
C HIS A 340 0.00 -0.04 -9.73
N ASN A 341 -1.31 0.21 -9.77
CA ASN A 341 -2.28 -0.57 -9.01
C ASN A 341 -2.76 -1.79 -9.81
N VAL A 342 -3.20 -2.82 -9.09
CA VAL A 342 -3.91 -3.98 -9.66
C VAL A 342 -5.36 -3.91 -9.23
N PHE A 343 -6.27 -3.85 -10.19
CA PHE A 343 -7.71 -3.90 -9.98
C PHE A 343 -8.23 -5.25 -10.43
N ASP A 344 -8.83 -6.04 -9.55
CA ASP A 344 -9.31 -7.39 -9.86
C ASP A 344 -10.79 -7.48 -9.53
N ARG A 345 -11.65 -7.84 -10.50
CA ARG A 345 -13.11 -7.98 -10.28
C ARG A 345 -13.78 -6.72 -9.71
N CYS A 346 -13.28 -5.55 -10.11
CA CYS A 346 -13.94 -4.28 -9.86
C CYS A 346 -15.03 -4.07 -10.91
N GLY A 347 -16.20 -3.51 -10.55
CA GLY A 347 -17.14 -3.02 -11.56
C GLY A 347 -16.50 -1.89 -12.35
N ASN A 348 -16.15 -0.82 -11.65
CA ASN A 348 -15.26 0.22 -12.16
C ASN A 348 -13.92 0.10 -11.48
N ALA A 349 -12.87 -0.34 -12.15
CA ALA A 349 -11.52 -0.22 -11.57
C ALA A 349 -11.23 1.24 -11.14
N LEU A 350 -11.53 2.19 -12.03
CA LEU A 350 -11.37 3.62 -11.79
C LEU A 350 -12.65 4.37 -12.13
N GLY A 351 -13.22 5.10 -11.19
CA GLY A 351 -14.27 6.10 -11.41
C GLY A 351 -13.70 7.49 -11.15
N ILE A 352 -13.58 8.31 -12.19
CA ILE A 352 -12.96 9.63 -12.14
C ILE A 352 -14.04 10.68 -12.35
N GLY A 353 -14.14 11.58 -11.37
CA GLY A 353 -15.22 12.55 -11.19
C GLY A 353 -16.59 11.90 -11.03
N HIS A 354 -17.66 12.70 -11.13
CA HIS A 354 -19.04 12.24 -10.99
C HIS A 354 -20.06 13.29 -11.47
N PRO A 355 -21.16 12.93 -12.15
CA PRO A 355 -22.17 13.87 -12.66
C PRO A 355 -22.81 14.74 -11.56
N MET A 356 -22.95 14.19 -10.35
CA MET A 356 -23.46 14.92 -9.18
C MET A 356 -22.37 15.71 -8.42
N GLY A 357 -21.17 15.85 -8.97
CA GLY A 357 -20.08 16.60 -8.33
C GLY A 357 -20.44 18.06 -8.15
N PHE A 358 -20.48 18.53 -6.89
CA PHE A 358 -20.79 19.90 -6.48
C PHE A 358 -19.70 20.92 -6.88
N GLY A 359 -19.40 21.06 -8.17
CA GLY A 359 -18.45 22.08 -8.67
C GLY A 359 -16.98 21.79 -8.37
N HIS A 360 -16.60 20.53 -8.21
CA HIS A 360 -15.20 20.13 -8.04
C HIS A 360 -14.81 19.13 -9.13
N ASP A 361 -14.04 19.61 -10.10
CA ASP A 361 -13.47 18.75 -11.13
C ASP A 361 -12.39 17.87 -10.51
N ALA A 362 -12.37 16.61 -10.92
CA ALA A 362 -11.22 15.74 -10.70
C ALA A 362 -10.17 16.03 -11.79
N THR A 363 -8.91 16.16 -11.38
CA THR A 363 -7.76 16.40 -12.27
C THR A 363 -6.64 15.40 -11.95
N GLY A 364 -5.64 15.28 -12.82
CA GLY A 364 -4.44 14.48 -12.54
C GLY A 364 -4.23 13.28 -13.47
N GLU A 365 -3.35 12.35 -13.08
CA GLU A 365 -2.87 11.27 -13.93
C GLU A 365 -3.24 9.88 -13.40
N PHE A 366 -3.64 8.99 -14.32
CA PHE A 366 -4.05 7.62 -14.06
C PHE A 366 -3.31 6.69 -15.02
N TYR A 367 -2.25 6.03 -14.55
CA TYR A 367 -1.34 5.34 -15.47
C TYR A 367 -0.67 4.08 -14.95
N GLU A 368 -0.23 3.22 -15.88
CA GLU A 368 0.50 1.98 -15.55
C GLU A 368 -0.26 1.07 -14.57
N ASN A 369 -1.60 1.14 -14.56
CA ASN A 369 -2.44 0.25 -13.77
C ASN A 369 -2.78 -1.02 -14.58
N VAL A 370 -3.04 -2.10 -13.85
CA VAL A 370 -3.49 -3.37 -14.41
C VAL A 370 -4.93 -3.63 -13.96
N ILE A 371 -5.84 -3.77 -14.91
CA ILE A 371 -7.27 -4.02 -14.67
C ILE A 371 -7.61 -5.41 -15.15
N LEU A 372 -8.13 -6.23 -14.25
CA LEU A 372 -8.39 -7.65 -14.43
C LEU A 372 -9.86 -7.94 -14.15
N ASN A 373 -10.50 -8.62 -15.08
CA ASN A 373 -11.84 -9.20 -14.94
C ASN A 373 -12.89 -8.21 -14.41
N PRO A 374 -13.10 -7.04 -15.03
CA PRO A 374 -14.14 -6.14 -14.56
C PRO A 374 -15.49 -6.87 -14.48
N LYS A 375 -16.31 -6.56 -13.47
CA LYS A 375 -17.61 -7.22 -13.26
C LYS A 375 -18.77 -6.33 -13.68
N ALA A 376 -19.86 -6.96 -14.12
CA ALA A 376 -21.10 -6.23 -14.37
C ALA A 376 -21.89 -6.01 -13.05
N PRO A 377 -22.61 -4.87 -12.91
CA PRO A 377 -22.53 -3.68 -13.75
C PRO A 377 -21.21 -2.93 -13.49
N GLY A 378 -20.57 -2.42 -14.54
CA GLY A 378 -19.26 -1.78 -14.45
C GLY A 378 -18.63 -1.61 -15.82
N TRP A 379 -17.65 -0.71 -15.91
CA TRP A 379 -17.09 -0.23 -17.18
C TRP A 379 -15.57 -0.29 -17.26
N GLY A 380 -14.90 -0.90 -16.28
CA GLY A 380 -13.45 -0.82 -16.17
C GLY A 380 -13.00 0.58 -15.76
N ILE A 381 -13.00 1.56 -16.67
CA ILE A 381 -12.68 2.96 -16.38
C ILE A 381 -13.87 3.86 -16.74
N ALA A 382 -14.40 4.58 -15.74
CA ALA A 382 -15.47 5.55 -15.90
C ALA A 382 -14.93 6.98 -15.75
N LEU A 383 -15.18 7.82 -16.76
CA LEU A 383 -14.68 9.19 -16.82
C LEU A 383 -15.85 10.19 -16.88
N GLN A 384 -15.97 11.03 -15.86
CA GLN A 384 -17.09 11.94 -15.67
C GLN A 384 -16.60 13.25 -15.04
N ASN A 385 -17.13 14.42 -15.42
CA ASN A 385 -16.85 15.72 -14.76
C ASN A 385 -15.38 15.90 -14.30
N MET A 386 -14.47 15.74 -15.25
CA MET A 386 -13.03 15.84 -15.04
C MET A 386 -12.46 17.01 -15.84
N ASN A 387 -11.33 17.53 -15.37
CA ASN A 387 -10.61 18.63 -15.97
C ASN A 387 -9.11 18.29 -16.03
N GLN A 388 -8.46 18.45 -17.18
CA GLN A 388 -7.02 18.17 -17.35
C GLN A 388 -6.60 16.77 -16.83
N THR A 389 -7.43 15.75 -17.07
CA THR A 389 -7.14 14.38 -16.63
C THR A 389 -6.40 13.61 -17.72
N VAL A 390 -5.32 12.92 -17.35
CA VAL A 390 -4.57 12.05 -18.26
C VAL A 390 -4.75 10.59 -17.83
N VAL A 391 -5.28 9.75 -18.72
CA VAL A 391 -5.39 8.30 -18.51
C VAL A 391 -4.50 7.59 -19.52
N ARG A 392 -3.39 7.01 -19.07
CA ARG A 392 -2.37 6.50 -20.00
C ARG A 392 -1.69 5.21 -19.59
N ASP A 393 -1.16 4.47 -20.56
CA ASP A 393 -0.27 3.34 -20.32
C ASP A 393 -0.86 2.23 -19.40
N ASN A 394 -2.19 2.15 -19.28
CA ASN A 394 -2.87 1.12 -18.48
C ASN A 394 -3.05 -0.17 -19.31
N MET A 395 -3.09 -1.32 -18.62
CA MET A 395 -3.37 -2.62 -19.20
C MET A 395 -4.70 -3.16 -18.69
N LEU A 396 -5.60 -3.54 -19.59
CA LEU A 396 -6.95 -3.97 -19.25
C LEU A 396 -7.22 -5.35 -19.85
N PHE A 397 -7.72 -6.25 -19.03
CA PHE A 397 -8.04 -7.63 -19.39
C PHE A 397 -9.47 -7.95 -18.94
N ALA A 398 -10.33 -8.29 -19.88
CA ALA A 398 -11.68 -8.78 -19.61
C ALA A 398 -11.86 -10.21 -20.11
N PRO A 399 -12.66 -11.03 -19.41
CA PRO A 399 -13.17 -12.26 -19.98
C PRO A 399 -14.12 -11.93 -21.14
N GLU A 400 -14.19 -12.83 -22.11
CA GLU A 400 -15.04 -12.70 -23.29
C GLU A 400 -16.50 -12.45 -22.87
N GLY A 401 -17.15 -11.46 -23.49
CA GLY A 401 -18.55 -11.11 -23.22
C GLY A 401 -18.79 -10.13 -22.06
N VAL A 402 -17.75 -9.55 -21.46
CA VAL A 402 -17.92 -8.43 -20.51
C VAL A 402 -17.85 -7.08 -21.23
N GLY A 403 -18.92 -6.29 -21.05
CA GLY A 403 -19.14 -5.02 -21.71
C GLY A 403 -18.26 -3.88 -21.19
N TYR A 404 -17.72 -3.13 -22.16
CA TYR A 404 -17.04 -1.84 -22.10
C TYR A 404 -15.75 -1.74 -21.28
N MET A 405 -14.73 -1.17 -21.92
CA MET A 405 -13.44 -0.86 -21.29
C MET A 405 -13.34 0.59 -20.78
N PHE A 406 -14.00 1.52 -21.48
CA PHE A 406 -14.10 2.92 -21.13
C PHE A 406 -15.51 3.43 -21.38
N ILE A 407 -16.08 4.18 -20.44
CA ILE A 407 -17.26 5.02 -20.69
C ILE A 407 -17.00 6.47 -20.26
N ARG A 408 -17.31 7.40 -21.17
CA ARG A 408 -17.37 8.84 -20.92
C ARG A 408 -18.83 9.27 -20.89
N GLU A 409 -19.33 9.67 -19.71
CA GLU A 409 -20.77 9.95 -19.54
C GLU A 409 -21.18 11.43 -19.55
N ASN A 410 -20.23 12.37 -19.60
CA ASN A 410 -20.57 13.81 -19.59
C ASN A 410 -19.50 14.66 -20.29
N PRO A 411 -19.81 15.91 -20.72
CA PRO A 411 -18.83 16.83 -21.29
C PRO A 411 -17.83 17.25 -20.21
N SER A 412 -16.83 16.40 -20.08
CA SER A 412 -15.61 16.64 -19.32
C SER A 412 -14.76 17.61 -20.13
N VAL A 413 -14.20 18.63 -19.48
CA VAL A 413 -13.41 19.65 -20.16
C VAL A 413 -11.96 19.19 -20.15
N GLY A 414 -11.47 18.56 -21.23
CA GLY A 414 -10.03 18.29 -21.40
C GLY A 414 -9.47 17.03 -20.73
N GLY A 415 -9.99 15.85 -21.05
CA GLY A 415 -9.32 14.57 -20.74
C GLY A 415 -8.43 14.06 -21.90
N ASP A 416 -7.21 13.62 -21.60
CA ASP A 416 -6.29 12.92 -22.53
C ASP A 416 -6.27 11.43 -22.20
N VAL A 417 -6.68 10.57 -23.14
CA VAL A 417 -6.63 9.11 -23.00
C VAL A 417 -5.71 8.55 -24.08
N ARG A 418 -4.56 7.98 -23.68
CA ARG A 418 -3.51 7.57 -24.63
C ARG A 418 -2.77 6.31 -24.21
N ASN A 419 -2.23 5.55 -25.15
CA ASN A 419 -1.37 4.38 -24.89
C ASN A 419 -1.93 3.26 -23.98
N ASN A 420 -3.24 3.23 -23.72
CA ASN A 420 -3.87 2.14 -22.97
C ASN A 420 -4.04 0.90 -23.86
N ARG A 421 -3.89 -0.29 -23.27
CA ARG A 421 -3.97 -1.58 -23.97
C ARG A 421 -5.10 -2.42 -23.40
N GLY A 422 -6.04 -2.83 -24.24
CA GLY A 422 -7.18 -3.67 -23.85
C GLY A 422 -7.16 -5.04 -24.52
N TYR A 423 -7.54 -6.07 -23.76
CA TYR A 423 -7.66 -7.45 -24.23
C TYR A 423 -9.01 -8.04 -23.78
N GLY A 424 -9.75 -8.68 -24.70
CA GLY A 424 -10.98 -9.41 -24.39
C GLY A 424 -12.28 -8.58 -24.27
N PHE A 425 -12.25 -7.28 -24.57
CA PHE A 425 -13.44 -6.41 -24.54
C PHE A 425 -14.18 -6.38 -25.88
N GLU A 426 -15.51 -6.31 -25.83
CA GLU A 426 -16.35 -6.14 -27.04
C GLU A 426 -16.25 -4.74 -27.65
N LYS A 427 -16.10 -3.71 -26.81
CA LYS A 427 -16.03 -2.30 -27.20
C LYS A 427 -15.00 -1.56 -26.35
N PHE A 428 -14.16 -0.75 -27.02
CA PHE A 428 -13.11 0.02 -26.37
C PHE A 428 -13.64 1.28 -25.66
N LEU A 429 -14.47 2.08 -26.33
CA LEU A 429 -14.99 3.33 -25.81
C LEU A 429 -16.47 3.50 -26.18
N GLU A 430 -17.30 3.80 -25.20
CA GLU A 430 -18.65 4.31 -25.42
C GLU A 430 -18.73 5.76 -24.92
N ILE A 431 -19.12 6.67 -25.82
CA ILE A 431 -19.41 8.06 -25.49
C ILE A 431 -20.93 8.17 -25.45
N SER A 432 -21.52 8.22 -24.26
CA SER A 432 -22.99 8.24 -24.12
C SER A 432 -23.61 9.61 -24.41
N ASN A 433 -22.80 10.66 -24.62
CA ASN A 433 -23.26 12.00 -25.00
C ASN A 433 -22.37 12.67 -26.08
N PRO A 434 -22.63 12.46 -27.38
CA PRO A 434 -21.78 12.95 -28.48
C PRO A 434 -21.91 14.46 -28.77
N ALA A 435 -22.81 15.19 -28.11
CA ALA A 435 -23.19 16.55 -28.52
C ALA A 435 -22.17 17.67 -28.15
N ALA A 436 -21.01 17.36 -27.57
CA ALA A 436 -20.25 18.36 -26.83
C ALA A 436 -18.74 18.53 -27.13
N THR A 437 -18.14 17.92 -28.16
CA THR A 437 -16.67 18.08 -28.32
C THR A 437 -16.18 18.29 -29.75
N SER A 438 -15.53 19.43 -29.96
CA SER A 438 -14.44 19.64 -30.92
C SER A 438 -13.11 19.03 -30.44
N GLU A 439 -13.12 18.30 -29.31
CA GLU A 439 -11.95 17.62 -28.77
C GLU A 439 -11.66 16.38 -29.61
N LYS A 440 -10.52 16.43 -30.28
CA LYS A 440 -9.94 15.26 -30.93
C LYS A 440 -9.54 14.30 -29.81
N PHE A 441 -10.26 13.19 -29.66
CA PHE A 441 -9.56 11.95 -29.32
C PHE A 441 -8.54 11.77 -30.44
N ALA A 442 -7.30 12.16 -30.16
CA ALA A 442 -6.20 11.82 -31.02
C ALA A 442 -6.01 10.32 -30.84
N ASP A 443 -6.81 9.55 -31.57
CA ASP A 443 -6.53 8.16 -31.86
C ASP A 443 -5.23 8.16 -32.67
N ASN A 444 -4.10 8.30 -31.96
CA ASN A 444 -2.76 8.45 -32.53
C ASN A 444 -2.26 7.12 -33.10
N GLY A 445 -3.16 6.30 -33.66
CA GLY A 445 -2.84 5.10 -34.44
C GLY A 445 -2.22 3.95 -33.65
N ASN A 446 -2.18 4.02 -32.32
CA ASN A 446 -1.48 3.05 -31.47
C ASN A 446 -2.39 2.25 -30.52
N VAL A 447 -3.71 2.32 -30.69
CA VAL A 447 -4.59 1.30 -30.10
C VAL A 447 -4.48 0.05 -30.97
N LEU A 448 -3.42 -0.74 -30.74
CA LEU A 448 -3.24 -2.04 -31.37
C LEU A 448 -4.35 -2.97 -30.87
N PHE A 449 -5.48 -2.95 -31.57
CA PHE A 449 -6.45 -4.02 -31.54
C PHE A 449 -5.80 -5.25 -32.15
N ARG A 450 -5.20 -6.01 -31.26
CA ARG A 450 -5.02 -7.41 -31.50
C ARG A 450 -6.21 -8.07 -30.81
N ALA A 451 -7.25 -8.39 -31.58
CA ALA A 451 -8.14 -9.54 -31.28
C ALA A 451 -7.35 -10.87 -31.32
N VAL A 452 -6.06 -10.80 -31.00
CA VAL A 452 -5.15 -11.92 -30.92
C VAL A 452 -5.43 -12.54 -29.58
N GLU A 453 -5.60 -13.86 -29.65
CA GLU A 453 -5.54 -14.80 -28.53
C GLU A 453 -5.06 -14.10 -27.27
N ILE A 454 -5.94 -14.05 -26.25
CA ILE A 454 -5.51 -13.92 -24.86
C ILE A 454 -4.21 -14.71 -24.81
N PRO A 455 -3.04 -14.08 -24.53
CA PRO A 455 -1.80 -14.82 -24.53
C PRO A 455 -2.08 -16.10 -23.75
N LYS A 456 -1.78 -17.28 -24.30
CA LYS A 456 -1.89 -18.57 -23.58
C LYS A 456 -0.88 -18.64 -22.43
N VAL A 457 -0.53 -17.50 -21.88
CA VAL A 457 0.13 -17.26 -20.62
C VAL A 457 -0.93 -17.59 -19.58
N PRO A 458 -0.74 -18.69 -18.83
CA PRO A 458 -1.65 -19.05 -17.76
C PRO A 458 -1.87 -17.87 -16.82
N TRP A 459 -3.09 -17.66 -16.37
CA TRP A 459 -3.51 -16.49 -15.60
C TRP A 459 -2.62 -16.22 -14.37
N ASN A 460 -2.17 -17.29 -13.73
CA ASN A 460 -1.20 -17.26 -12.63
C ASN A 460 0.15 -16.63 -13.00
N VAL A 461 0.57 -16.68 -14.27
CA VAL A 461 1.83 -16.09 -14.76
C VAL A 461 1.69 -14.59 -15.01
N LEU A 462 0.58 -14.13 -15.59
CA LEU A 462 0.29 -12.68 -15.72
C LEU A 462 0.16 -12.04 -14.33
N ARG A 463 -0.53 -12.73 -13.42
CA ARG A 463 -0.67 -12.33 -12.02
C ARG A 463 0.67 -12.35 -11.28
N ALA A 464 1.48 -13.39 -11.43
CA ALA A 464 2.82 -13.45 -10.85
C ALA A 464 3.75 -12.36 -11.40
N ARG A 465 3.61 -11.96 -12.68
CA ARG A 465 4.39 -10.87 -13.28
C ARG A 465 3.97 -9.50 -12.75
N ALA A 466 2.67 -9.25 -12.61
CA ALA A 466 2.16 -8.06 -11.92
C ALA A 466 2.66 -8.00 -10.47
N MET A 467 2.66 -9.15 -9.78
CA MET A 467 3.19 -9.30 -8.42
C MET A 467 4.72 -9.21 -8.34
N ARG A 468 5.46 -9.50 -9.41
CA ARG A 468 6.93 -9.33 -9.48
C ARG A 468 7.32 -7.88 -9.74
N GLN A 469 6.53 -7.12 -10.50
CA GLN A 469 6.72 -5.66 -10.65
C GLN A 469 6.45 -4.90 -9.34
N TRP A 470 5.70 -5.52 -8.44
CA TRP A 470 5.34 -5.01 -7.12
C TRP A 470 6.39 -5.18 -6.03
N GLY A 471 7.46 -5.95 -6.30
CA GLY A 471 8.49 -6.39 -5.36
C GLY A 471 8.27 -6.02 -3.90
N TYR A 472 7.47 -6.78 -3.13
CA TYR A 472 7.65 -6.98 -1.67
C TYR A 472 6.66 -8.01 -1.07
N ASP A 473 7.18 -8.71 -0.06
CA ASP A 473 6.65 -9.65 0.94
C ASP A 473 5.74 -10.84 0.61
N HIS A 474 6.19 -11.97 1.15
CA HIS A 474 5.64 -13.32 1.09
C HIS A 474 4.18 -13.42 1.58
N ASP A 475 3.72 -12.50 2.44
CA ASP A 475 2.43 -12.58 3.12
C ASP A 475 1.25 -12.02 2.33
N ALA A 476 1.42 -10.93 1.55
CA ALA A 476 0.39 -10.46 0.63
C ALA A 476 0.13 -11.51 -0.46
N TYR A 477 1.19 -12.16 -0.95
CA TYR A 477 1.09 -13.27 -1.89
C TYR A 477 0.40 -14.49 -1.27
N LYS A 478 0.77 -14.90 -0.05
CA LYS A 478 0.09 -15.99 0.67
C LYS A 478 -1.38 -15.69 0.92
N PHE A 479 -1.72 -14.45 1.30
CA PHE A 479 -3.11 -14.05 1.54
C PHE A 479 -3.92 -14.13 0.25
N VAL A 480 -3.42 -13.56 -0.84
CA VAL A 480 -4.03 -13.67 -2.17
C VAL A 480 -4.22 -15.14 -2.58
N GLN A 481 -3.22 -15.99 -2.36
CA GLN A 481 -3.34 -17.43 -2.61
C GLN A 481 -4.35 -18.13 -1.69
N ALA A 482 -4.37 -17.78 -0.41
CA ALA A 482 -5.23 -18.41 0.60
C ALA A 482 -6.70 -18.06 0.36
N VAL A 483 -7.01 -16.78 0.10
CA VAL A 483 -8.34 -16.31 -0.31
C VAL A 483 -8.82 -17.04 -1.56
N GLN A 484 -7.93 -17.32 -2.51
CA GLN A 484 -8.27 -18.02 -3.76
C GLN A 484 -8.48 -19.52 -3.57
N ARG A 485 -7.80 -20.17 -2.62
CA ARG A 485 -8.03 -21.60 -2.30
C ARG A 485 -9.41 -21.84 -1.69
N VAL A 486 -9.99 -20.85 -1.03
CA VAL A 486 -11.30 -20.98 -0.36
C VAL A 486 -12.46 -20.67 -1.32
N ASN A 487 -12.22 -19.98 -2.44
CA ASN A 487 -13.25 -19.61 -3.41
C ASN A 487 -12.84 -19.93 -4.86
N PRO A 488 -12.84 -21.21 -5.27
CA PRO A 488 -12.51 -21.64 -6.61
C PRO A 488 -13.72 -21.48 -7.54
N TRP A 489 -14.04 -20.25 -7.92
CA TRP A 489 -15.06 -19.96 -8.94
C TRP A 489 -14.46 -19.13 -10.06
#